data_AF-A0A8S9LNH5-F1
#
_entry.id   AF-A0A8S9LNH5-F1
#
_cell.length_a   1.000
_cell.length_b   1.000
_cell.length_c   1.000
_cell.angle_alpha   90.00
_cell.angle_beta   90.00
_cell.angle_gamma   90.00
#
_symmetry.space_group_name_H-M   'P 1'
#
loop_
_entity.id
_entity.type
_entity.pdbx_description
1 polymer ?
#
loop_
_entity_poly.entity_id
_entity_poly.type
_entity_poly.pdbx_seq_one_letter_code
_entity_poly.pdbx_strand_id
1 'polypeptide(L)'
;MNLRPKNQLVKNAYMNTLLDLIDITCLAPQELTEEELRDAENTLLDLVGVGFELDWLKRKLEELCVKKKKMEARGARMRELNRMIVEQRQVLLALEVELKNEENEAVSDSARLGFEDVV
;
A
#
# COMPACT_ATOMS: atom_id res chain seq x y z
N MET A 1 30.92 -22.58 12.35
CA MET A 1 31.10 -23.94 11.78
C MET A 1 31.27 -23.79 10.28
N ASN A 2 32.24 -24.46 9.65
CA ASN A 2 32.46 -24.32 8.20
C ASN A 2 31.70 -25.45 7.49
N LEU A 3 30.47 -25.19 7.03
CA LEU A 3 29.63 -26.19 6.37
C LEU A 3 30.24 -26.60 5.03
N ARG A 4 30.66 -27.87 4.91
CA ARG A 4 31.09 -28.48 3.64
C ARG A 4 30.35 -29.79 3.40
N PRO A 5 29.09 -29.73 2.95
CA PRO A 5 28.34 -30.92 2.61
C PRO A 5 29.08 -31.70 1.52
N LYS A 6 29.26 -33.02 1.69
CA LYS A 6 29.88 -33.88 0.67
C LYS A 6 28.85 -34.45 -0.31
N ASN A 7 27.62 -34.64 0.16
CA ASN A 7 26.53 -35.17 -0.65
C ASN A 7 26.06 -34.12 -1.67
N GLN A 8 25.99 -34.51 -2.95
CA GLN A 8 25.67 -33.59 -4.03
C GLN A 8 24.22 -33.10 -3.99
N LEU A 9 23.26 -33.96 -3.59
CA LEU A 9 21.86 -33.56 -3.44
C LEU A 9 21.72 -32.48 -2.37
N VAL A 10 22.42 -32.66 -1.26
CA VAL A 10 22.45 -31.69 -0.16
C VAL A 10 23.07 -30.36 -0.62
N LYS A 11 24.17 -30.37 -1.37
CA LYS A 11 24.75 -29.15 -1.95
C LYS A 11 23.75 -28.43 -2.87
N ASN A 12 23.09 -29.16 -3.76
CA ASN A 12 22.14 -28.59 -4.70
C ASN A 12 20.95 -27.97 -3.95
N ALA A 13 20.42 -28.65 -2.93
CA ALA A 13 19.33 -28.11 -2.10
C ALA A 13 19.72 -26.76 -1.48
N TYR A 14 20.89 -26.67 -0.83
CA TYR A 14 21.36 -25.41 -0.25
C TYR A 14 21.56 -24.30 -1.29
N MET A 15 22.14 -24.60 -2.45
CA MET A 15 22.34 -23.63 -3.51
C MET A 15 21.01 -23.11 -4.05
N ASN A 16 20.04 -24.00 -4.27
CA ASN A 16 18.71 -23.62 -4.72
C ASN A 16 18.02 -22.71 -3.68
N THR A 17 18.04 -23.09 -2.40
CA THR A 17 17.47 -22.25 -1.33
C THR A 17 18.13 -20.87 -1.27
N LEU A 18 19.45 -20.78 -1.45
CA LEU A 18 20.15 -19.50 -1.48
C LEU A 18 19.74 -18.66 -2.70
N LEU A 19 19.59 -19.28 -3.88
CA LEU A 19 19.12 -18.60 -5.08
C LEU A 19 17.69 -18.10 -4.91
N ASP A 20 16.80 -18.90 -4.36
CA ASP A 20 15.40 -18.52 -4.09
C ASP A 20 15.34 -17.30 -3.16
N LEU A 21 16.16 -17.26 -2.10
CA LEU A 21 16.24 -16.09 -1.22
C LEU A 21 16.76 -14.84 -1.93
N ILE A 22 17.76 -15.00 -2.81
CA ILE A 22 18.30 -13.88 -3.60
C ILE A 22 17.24 -13.34 -4.56
N ASP A 23 16.51 -14.23 -5.22
CA ASP A 23 15.43 -13.87 -6.13
C ASP A 23 14.33 -13.10 -5.39
N ILE A 24 13.94 -13.55 -4.19
CA ILE A 24 13.02 -12.80 -3.31
C ILE A 24 13.53 -11.39 -3.04
N THR A 25 14.82 -11.21 -2.75
CA THR A 25 15.37 -9.86 -2.50
C THR A 25 15.42 -8.95 -3.74
N CYS A 26 15.28 -9.51 -4.95
CA CYS A 26 15.24 -8.77 -6.21
C CYS A 26 13.82 -8.35 -6.62
N LEU A 27 12.78 -8.96 -6.03
CA LEU A 27 11.39 -8.64 -6.32
C LEU A 27 10.98 -7.26 -5.81
N ALA A 28 10.00 -6.66 -6.47
CA ALA A 28 9.44 -5.41 -5.99
C ALA A 28 8.53 -5.68 -4.77
N PRO A 29 8.42 -4.74 -3.80
CA PRO A 29 7.67 -5.02 -2.57
C PRO A 29 6.18 -5.30 -2.78
N GLN A 30 5.61 -4.87 -3.92
CA GLN A 30 4.21 -5.14 -4.29
C GLN A 30 3.98 -6.56 -4.81
N GLU A 31 5.04 -7.25 -5.25
CA GLU A 31 4.96 -8.63 -5.77
C GLU A 31 5.02 -9.66 -4.64
N LEU A 32 5.40 -9.22 -3.44
CA LEU A 32 5.63 -10.07 -2.29
C LEU A 32 4.47 -9.97 -1.31
N THR A 33 4.09 -11.11 -0.74
CA THR A 33 3.18 -11.22 0.39
C THR A 33 3.94 -11.11 1.72
N GLU A 34 3.21 -10.87 2.82
CA GLU A 34 3.81 -10.93 4.16
C GLU A 34 4.25 -12.36 4.53
N GLU A 35 3.61 -13.37 3.94
CA GLU A 35 3.95 -14.77 4.15
C GLU A 35 5.27 -15.14 3.47
N GLU A 36 5.45 -14.81 2.19
CA GLU A 36 6.70 -15.05 1.47
C GLU A 36 7.90 -14.37 2.14
N LEU A 37 7.73 -13.15 2.66
CA LEU A 37 8.80 -12.47 3.40
C LEU A 37 9.13 -13.15 4.72
N ARG A 38 8.11 -13.59 5.47
CA ARG A 38 8.30 -14.31 6.73
C ARG A 38 8.97 -15.65 6.50
N ASP A 39 8.58 -16.37 5.45
CA ASP A 39 9.18 -17.65 5.08
C ASP A 39 10.63 -17.48 4.63
N ALA A 40 10.94 -16.41 3.90
CA ALA A 40 12.31 -16.03 3.56
C ALA A 40 13.15 -15.70 4.81
N GLU A 41 12.59 -14.94 5.77
CA GLU A 41 13.25 -14.61 7.03
C GLU A 41 13.55 -15.88 7.85
N ASN A 42 12.58 -16.80 7.96
CA ASN A 42 12.75 -18.07 8.65
C ASN A 42 13.82 -18.95 7.98
N THR A 43 13.75 -19.09 6.66
CA THR A 43 14.73 -19.88 5.89
C THR A 43 16.14 -19.32 6.06
N LEU A 44 16.28 -17.99 6.04
CA LEU A 44 17.57 -17.34 6.28
C LEU A 44 18.10 -17.59 7.69
N LEU A 45 17.22 -17.53 8.72
CA LEU A 45 17.57 -17.84 10.10
C LEU A 45 18.07 -19.27 10.26
N ASP A 46 17.42 -20.24 9.60
CA ASP A 46 17.86 -21.63 9.61
C ASP A 46 19.25 -21.80 9.00
N LEU A 47 19.52 -21.16 7.85
CA LEU A 47 20.84 -21.18 7.20
C LEU A 47 21.92 -20.54 8.07
N VAL A 48 21.64 -19.39 8.68
CA VAL A 48 22.58 -18.76 9.61
C VAL A 48 22.80 -19.64 10.86
N GLY A 49 21.73 -20.28 11.36
CA GLY A 49 21.76 -21.17 12.52
C GLY A 49 22.67 -22.38 12.33
N VAL A 50 22.78 -22.90 11.11
CA VAL A 50 23.71 -24.00 10.77
C VAL A 50 25.13 -23.52 10.43
N GLY A 51 25.37 -22.20 10.42
CA GLY A 51 26.70 -21.60 10.33
C GLY A 51 27.04 -20.96 9.00
N PHE A 52 26.07 -20.65 8.14
CA PHE A 52 26.30 -19.81 6.96
C PHE A 52 26.45 -18.34 7.35
N GLU A 53 27.42 -17.66 6.75
CA GLU A 53 27.65 -16.22 6.93
C GLU A 53 26.86 -15.44 5.86
N LEU A 54 25.62 -15.06 6.17
CA LEU A 54 24.68 -14.43 5.22
C LEU A 54 24.21 -13.03 5.68
N ASP A 55 25.06 -12.30 6.43
CA ASP A 55 24.72 -10.97 6.96
C ASP A 55 24.32 -9.96 5.88
N TRP A 56 24.93 -10.07 4.70
CA TRP A 56 24.60 -9.21 3.56
C TRP A 56 23.18 -9.45 3.05
N LEU A 57 22.74 -10.72 3.01
CA LEU A 57 21.41 -11.12 2.55
C LEU A 57 20.36 -10.76 3.59
N LYS A 58 20.68 -10.94 4.88
CA LYS A 58 19.85 -10.48 6.00
C LYS A 58 19.52 -8.99 5.89
N ARG A 59 20.55 -8.15 5.69
CA ARG A 59 20.35 -6.71 5.53
C ARG A 59 19.46 -6.37 4.32
N LYS A 60 19.62 -7.11 3.22
CA LYS A 60 18.81 -6.89 2.01
C LYS A 60 17.34 -7.26 2.24
N LEU A 61 17.08 -8.36 2.95
CA LEU A 61 15.72 -8.76 3.30
C LEU A 61 15.08 -7.76 4.27
N GLU A 62 15.82 -7.29 5.28
CA GLU A 62 15.35 -6.23 6.20
C GLU A 62 15.02 -4.92 5.46
N GLU A 63 15.88 -4.49 4.54
CA GLU A 63 15.63 -3.32 3.67
C GLU A 63 14.33 -3.49 2.87
N LEU A 64 14.08 -4.68 2.34
CA LEU A 64 12.88 -5.01 1.56
C LEU A 64 11.62 -5.01 2.44
N CYS A 65 11.66 -5.61 3.63
CA CYS A 65 10.58 -5.57 4.61
C CYS A 65 10.22 -4.13 4.99
N VAL A 66 11.22 -3.26 5.22
CA VAL A 66 10.97 -1.84 5.50
C VAL A 66 10.33 -1.12 4.31
N LYS A 67 10.76 -1.42 3.07
CA LYS A 67 10.15 -0.85 1.86
C LYS A 67 8.69 -1.27 1.71
N LYS A 68 8.36 -2.55 1.92
CA LYS A 68 6.98 -3.06 1.85
C LYS A 68 6.07 -2.36 2.86
N LYS A 69 6.47 -2.29 4.13
CA LYS A 69 5.69 -1.59 5.18
C LYS A 69 5.45 -0.12 4.84
N LYS A 70 6.46 0.58 4.30
CA LYS A 70 6.32 1.97 3.85
C LYS A 70 5.36 2.11 2.68
N MET A 71 5.40 1.18 1.72
CA MET A 71 4.49 1.15 0.58
C MET A 71 3.04 0.96 1.04
N GLU A 72 2.78 -0.01 1.92
CA GLU A 72 1.44 -0.29 2.46
C GLU A 72 0.90 0.89 3.27
N ALA A 73 1.73 1.51 4.11
CA ALA A 73 1.35 2.72 4.86
C ALA A 73 1.00 3.88 3.92
N ARG A 74 1.77 4.09 2.85
CA ARG A 74 1.45 5.10 1.82
C ARG A 74 0.15 4.77 1.10
N GLY A 75 -0.08 3.50 0.75
CA GLY A 75 -1.32 3.05 0.12
C GLY A 75 -2.54 3.25 1.01
N ALA A 76 -2.42 2.98 2.32
CA ALA A 76 -3.46 3.28 3.30
C ALA A 76 -3.74 4.78 3.38
N ARG A 77 -2.70 5.62 3.46
CA ARG A 77 -2.86 7.09 3.49
C ARG A 77 -3.49 7.63 2.20
N MET A 78 -3.16 7.06 1.05
CA MET A 78 -3.75 7.47 -0.22
C MET A 78 -5.26 7.17 -0.27
N ARG A 79 -5.67 5.98 0.20
CA ARG A 79 -7.09 5.61 0.30
C ARG A 79 -7.87 6.55 1.23
N GLU A 80 -7.26 6.89 2.38
CA GLU A 80 -7.83 7.84 3.34
C GLU A 80 -8.06 9.23 2.72
N LEU A 81 -7.02 9.79 2.09
CA LEU A 81 -7.10 11.09 1.43
C LEU A 81 -8.14 11.08 0.31
N ASN A 82 -8.22 10.01 -0.47
CA ASN A 82 -9.22 9.88 -1.52
C ASN A 82 -10.65 9.86 -0.95
N ARG A 83 -10.88 9.19 0.18
CA ARG A 83 -12.18 9.20 0.87
C ARG A 83 -12.56 10.62 1.29
N MET A 84 -11.65 11.33 1.94
CA MET A 84 -11.88 12.73 2.36
C MET A 84 -12.19 13.64 1.16
N ILE A 85 -11.49 13.47 0.04
CA ILE A 85 -11.75 14.24 -1.19
C ILE A 85 -13.17 13.98 -1.71
N VAL A 86 -13.61 12.71 -1.70
CA VAL A 86 -14.96 12.35 -2.15
C VAL A 86 -16.03 12.94 -1.22
N GLU A 87 -15.85 12.84 0.09
CA GLU A 87 -16.76 13.43 1.09
C GLU A 87 -16.88 14.95 0.91
N GLN A 88 -15.75 15.65 0.75
CA GLN A 88 -15.75 17.10 0.51
C GLN A 88 -16.43 17.49 -0.81
N ARG A 89 -16.24 16.70 -1.87
CA ARG A 89 -16.94 16.92 -3.15
C ARG A 89 -18.45 16.77 -3.02
N GLN A 90 -18.93 15.82 -2.22
CA GLN A 90 -20.37 15.66 -1.96
C GLN A 90 -20.95 16.88 -1.24
N VAL A 91 -20.23 17.43 -0.25
CA VAL A 91 -20.63 18.66 0.44
C VAL A 91 -20.69 19.83 -0.53
N LEU A 92 -19.66 20.00 -1.37
CA LEU A 92 -19.64 21.08 -2.37
C LEU A 92 -20.82 20.99 -3.34
N LEU A 93 -21.16 19.80 -3.83
CA LEU A 93 -22.33 19.60 -4.70
C LEU A 93 -23.65 19.97 -4.00
N ALA A 94 -23.80 19.64 -2.72
CA ALA A 94 -24.99 20.01 -1.96
C ALA A 94 -25.10 21.53 -1.81
N LEU A 95 -24.00 22.21 -1.48
CA LEU A 95 -23.96 23.66 -1.36
C LEU A 95 -24.21 24.37 -2.70
N GLU A 96 -23.71 23.84 -3.81
CA GLU A 96 -24.00 24.36 -5.16
C GLU A 96 -25.51 24.29 -5.48
N VAL A 97 -26.19 23.23 -5.07
CA VAL A 97 -27.64 23.10 -5.21
C VAL A 97 -28.38 24.10 -4.31
N GLU A 98 -27.97 24.23 -3.05
CA GLU A 98 -28.56 25.20 -2.11
C GLU A 98 -28.42 26.64 -2.62
N LEU A 99 -27.21 27.02 -3.07
CA LEU A 99 -26.97 28.32 -3.67
C LEU A 99 -27.89 28.56 -4.88
N LYS A 100 -28.06 27.55 -5.73
CA LYS A 100 -28.91 27.70 -6.91
C LYS A 100 -30.39 27.92 -6.56
N ASN A 101 -30.86 27.27 -5.49
CA ASN A 101 -32.21 27.47 -4.99
C ASN A 101 -32.40 28.89 -4.44
N GLU A 102 -31.48 29.38 -3.60
CA GLU A 102 -31.51 30.75 -3.06
C GLU A 102 -31.48 31.81 -4.17
N GLU A 103 -30.67 31.61 -5.22
CA GLU A 103 -30.68 32.48 -6.39
C GLU A 103 -32.06 32.54 -7.08
N ASN A 104 -32.73 31.40 -7.21
CA ASN A 104 -34.05 31.34 -7.84
C ASN A 104 -35.13 32.01 -6.98
N GLU A 105 -35.10 31.81 -5.66
CA GLU A 105 -36.03 32.45 -4.72
C GLU A 105 -35.82 33.98 -4.70
N ALA A 106 -34.57 34.45 -4.65
CA ALA A 106 -34.26 35.88 -4.70
C ALA A 106 -34.76 36.56 -6.00
N VAL A 107 -34.71 35.84 -7.14
CA VAL A 107 -35.29 36.31 -8.40
C VAL A 107 -36.81 36.40 -8.30
N SER A 108 -37.46 35.39 -7.71
CA SER A 108 -38.91 35.36 -7.49
C SER A 108 -39.38 36.51 -6.59
N ASP A 109 -38.72 36.72 -5.45
CA ASP A 109 -39.06 37.78 -4.48
C ASP A 109 -38.90 39.19 -5.05
N SER A 110 -37.98 39.37 -6.00
CA SER A 110 -37.77 40.66 -6.67
C SER A 110 -38.77 40.96 -7.79
N ALA A 111 -39.63 40.00 -8.14
CA ALA A 111 -40.61 40.18 -9.20
C ALA A 111 -41.67 41.23 -8.80
N ARG A 112 -42.10 42.05 -9.77
CA ARG A 112 -43.17 43.03 -9.54
C ARG A 112 -44.49 42.27 -9.37
N LEU A 113 -45.29 42.66 -8.38
CA LEU A 113 -46.65 42.16 -8.22
C LEU A 113 -47.45 42.34 -9.53
N GLY A 114 -48.17 41.30 -9.91
CA GLY A 114 -49.06 41.31 -11.06
C GLY A 114 -50.32 42.14 -10.78
N PHE A 115 -51.04 42.52 -11.83
CA PHE A 115 -52.32 43.23 -11.69
C PHE A 115 -53.35 42.42 -10.87
N GLU A 116 -53.30 41.10 -10.95
CA GLU A 116 -54.19 40.17 -10.21
C GLU A 116 -53.86 40.06 -8.72
N ASP A 117 -52.62 40.36 -8.29
CA ASP A 117 -52.24 40.34 -6.88
C ASP A 117 -52.72 41.60 -6.13
N VAL A 118 -53.17 42.62 -6.85
CA VAL A 118 -53.50 43.95 -6.32
C VAL A 118 -55.01 44.24 -6.29
N VAL A 119 -55.82 43.49 -7.04
CA VAL A 119 -57.26 43.74 -7.26
C VAL A 119 -58.13 42.68 -6.63
#